data_AF-A0A068RB59-F1
#
_entry.id   AF-A0A068RB59-F1
#
_cell.length_a   1.000
_cell.length_b   1.000
_cell.length_c   1.000
_cell.angle_alpha   90.00
_cell.angle_beta   90.00
_cell.angle_gamma   90.00
#
_symmetry.space_group_name_H-M   'P 1'
#
loop_
_entity.id
_entity.type
_entity.pdbx_description
1 polymer ?
#
loop_
_entity_poly.entity_id
_entity_poly.type
_entity_poly.pdbx_seq_one_letter_code
_entity_poly.pdbx_strand_id
1 'polypeptide(L)'
;MLITLPFMCWKHALAESRLDTINAIQRQQKEVAALDAKYTQELTNARLENDSLRADVAAGRRQLRIKGTCSVSKTATGAGMGNGSAIEVSREAGSTVLDIRSGMISDQQKLQFLQGYVKHLCQ
;
A
#
# COMPACT_ATOMS: atom_id res chain seq x y z
N MET A 1 -19.01 -61.53 -3.51
CA MET A 1 -18.20 -60.55 -4.26
C MET A 1 -18.97 -59.27 -4.68
N LEU A 2 -20.31 -59.21 -4.55
CA LEU A 2 -21.12 -58.06 -4.99
C LEU A 2 -21.19 -56.86 -4.01
N ILE A 3 -20.78 -57.01 -2.75
CA ILE A 3 -20.89 -55.94 -1.72
C ILE A 3 -19.66 -55.00 -1.74
N THR A 4 -18.55 -55.39 -2.37
CA THR A 4 -17.28 -54.62 -2.36
C THR A 4 -17.26 -53.47 -3.35
N LEU A 5 -18.01 -53.56 -4.45
CA LEU A 5 -18.10 -52.52 -5.50
C LEU A 5 -18.67 -51.18 -5.01
N PRO A 6 -19.83 -51.12 -4.32
CA PRO A 6 -20.33 -49.85 -3.79
C PRO A 6 -19.38 -49.24 -2.74
N PHE A 7 -18.71 -50.09 -1.94
CA PHE A 7 -17.73 -49.62 -0.96
C PHE A 7 -16.44 -49.08 -1.61
N MET A 8 -15.97 -49.71 -2.69
CA MET A 8 -14.84 -49.25 -3.49
C MET A 8 -15.14 -47.94 -4.23
N CYS A 9 -16.34 -47.80 -4.78
CA CYS A 9 -16.80 -46.58 -5.45
C CYS A 9 -16.88 -45.41 -4.44
N TRP A 10 -17.39 -45.65 -3.23
CA TRP A 10 -17.40 -44.66 -2.16
C TRP A 10 -16.00 -44.23 -1.72
N LYS A 11 -15.05 -45.18 -1.61
CA LYS A 11 -13.65 -44.86 -1.30
C LYS A 11 -12.98 -44.03 -2.40
N HIS A 12 -13.25 -44.34 -3.67
CA HIS A 12 -12.73 -43.55 -4.80
C HIS A 12 -13.30 -42.14 -4.81
N ALA A 13 -14.63 -42.00 -4.69
CA ALA A 13 -15.28 -40.69 -4.62
C ALA A 13 -14.76 -39.84 -3.45
N LEU A 14 -14.49 -40.46 -2.30
CA LEU A 14 -13.86 -39.78 -1.16
C LEU A 14 -12.41 -39.35 -1.45
N ALA A 15 -11.64 -40.17 -2.16
CA ALA A 15 -10.26 -39.85 -2.52
C ALA A 15 -10.21 -38.69 -3.53
N GLU A 16 -11.09 -38.70 -4.53
CA GLU A 16 -11.24 -37.62 -5.52
C GLU A 16 -11.63 -36.31 -4.83
N SER A 17 -12.64 -36.33 -3.96
CA SER A 17 -13.05 -35.14 -3.19
C SER A 17 -11.91 -34.56 -2.33
N ARG A 18 -11.09 -35.42 -1.72
CA ARG A 18 -9.90 -34.98 -0.95
C ARG A 18 -8.86 -34.32 -1.86
N LEU A 19 -8.62 -34.91 -3.03
CA LEU A 19 -7.67 -34.38 -4.01
C LEU A 19 -8.13 -33.01 -4.53
N ASP A 20 -9.41 -32.86 -4.84
CA ASP A 20 -9.99 -31.58 -5.26
C ASP A 20 -9.82 -30.49 -4.20
N THR A 21 -10.05 -30.84 -2.93
CA THR A 21 -9.86 -29.93 -1.80
C THR A 21 -8.40 -29.49 -1.67
N ILE A 22 -7.45 -30.42 -1.75
CA ILE A 22 -6.02 -30.11 -1.69
C ILE A 22 -5.63 -29.19 -2.86
N ASN A 23 -6.09 -29.50 -4.07
CA ASN A 23 -5.82 -28.70 -5.26
C ASN A 23 -6.42 -27.30 -5.17
N ALA A 24 -7.59 -27.14 -4.54
CA ALA A 24 -8.19 -25.83 -4.29
C ALA A 24 -7.33 -25.01 -3.31
N ILE A 25 -6.93 -25.60 -2.18
CA ILE A 25 -6.07 -24.94 -1.18
C ILE A 25 -4.72 -24.53 -1.80
N GLN A 26 -4.10 -25.40 -2.61
CA GLN A 26 -2.84 -25.10 -3.28
C GLN A 26 -2.96 -23.94 -4.27
N ARG A 27 -4.09 -23.83 -4.98
CA ARG A 27 -4.36 -22.69 -5.87
C ARG A 27 -4.49 -21.39 -5.08
N GLN A 28 -5.29 -21.39 -4.02
CA GLN A 28 -5.45 -20.23 -3.14
C GLN A 28 -4.12 -19.78 -2.54
N GLN A 29 -3.27 -20.70 -2.09
CA GLN A 29 -1.95 -20.35 -1.55
C GLN A 29 -1.06 -19.65 -2.57
N LYS A 30 -1.07 -20.10 -3.84
CA LYS A 30 -0.31 -19.47 -4.93
C LYS A 30 -0.81 -18.07 -5.23
N GLU A 31 -2.13 -17.89 -5.23
CA GLU A 31 -2.75 -16.57 -5.44
C GLU A 31 -2.43 -15.59 -4.31
N VAL A 32 -2.49 -16.03 -3.04
CA VAL A 32 -2.05 -15.23 -1.89
C VAL A 32 -0.59 -14.83 -2.02
N ALA A 33 0.29 -15.78 -2.35
CA ALA A 33 1.72 -15.51 -2.50
C ALA A 33 2.03 -14.54 -3.64
N ALA A 34 1.31 -14.64 -4.75
CA ALA A 34 1.45 -13.70 -5.88
C ALA A 34 0.99 -12.29 -5.48
N LEU A 35 -0.11 -12.18 -4.74
CA LEU A 35 -0.63 -10.91 -4.24
C LEU A 35 0.35 -10.25 -3.26
N ASP A 36 0.89 -11.03 -2.33
CA ASP A 36 1.87 -10.57 -1.35
C ASP A 36 3.16 -10.09 -2.03
N ALA A 37 3.70 -10.87 -2.97
CA ALA A 37 4.90 -10.51 -3.71
C ALA A 37 4.73 -9.18 -4.46
N LYS A 38 3.60 -9.02 -5.17
CA LYS A 38 3.27 -7.80 -5.89
C LYS A 38 3.27 -6.58 -4.97
N TYR A 39 2.47 -6.64 -3.90
CA TYR A 39 2.28 -5.47 -3.05
C TYR A 39 3.50 -5.19 -2.14
N THR A 40 4.29 -6.21 -1.79
CA THR A 40 5.57 -6.01 -1.09
C THR A 40 6.60 -5.32 -1.98
N GLN A 41 6.67 -5.68 -3.27
CA GLN A 41 7.59 -5.04 -4.22
C GLN A 41 7.24 -3.56 -4.42
N GLU A 42 5.98 -3.26 -4.69
CA GLU A 42 5.48 -1.89 -4.86
C GLU A 42 5.71 -1.03 -3.60
N LEU A 43 5.48 -1.59 -2.39
CA LEU A 43 5.78 -0.90 -1.12
C LEU A 43 7.26 -0.58 -0.98
N THR A 44 8.12 -1.55 -1.31
CA THR A 44 9.58 -1.40 -1.21
C THR A 44 10.05 -0.31 -2.15
N ASN A 45 9.57 -0.31 -3.40
CA ASN A 45 9.91 0.73 -4.39
C ASN A 45 9.50 2.12 -3.92
N ALA A 46 8.26 2.27 -3.41
CA ALA A 46 7.76 3.55 -2.93
C ALA A 46 8.50 4.04 -1.68
N ARG A 47 8.91 3.13 -0.78
CA ARG A 47 9.77 3.45 0.37
C ARG A 47 11.15 3.94 -0.06
N LEU A 48 11.80 3.24 -1.00
CA LEU A 48 13.09 3.65 -1.55
C LEU A 48 13.04 5.06 -2.16
N GLU A 49 11.97 5.37 -2.90
CA GLU A 49 11.76 6.71 -3.44
C GLU A 49 11.60 7.76 -2.32
N ASN A 50 10.81 7.45 -1.28
CA ASN A 50 10.64 8.33 -0.13
C ASN A 50 11.98 8.57 0.61
N ASP A 51 12.74 7.52 0.87
CA ASP A 51 14.04 7.60 1.54
C ASP A 51 15.06 8.42 0.73
N SER A 52 15.04 8.30 -0.60
CA SER A 52 15.83 9.15 -1.50
C SER A 52 15.43 10.63 -1.36
N LEU A 53 14.14 10.93 -1.32
CA LEU A 53 13.66 12.30 -1.10
C LEU A 53 14.06 12.83 0.28
N ARG A 54 14.00 12.00 1.33
CA ARG A 54 14.44 12.36 2.68
C ARG A 54 15.92 12.73 2.69
N ALA A 55 16.75 11.92 2.05
CA ALA A 55 18.19 12.18 1.93
C ALA A 55 18.48 13.47 1.17
N ASP A 56 17.76 13.73 0.08
CA ASP A 56 17.91 14.96 -0.71
C ASP A 56 17.49 16.21 0.07
N VAL A 57 16.39 16.16 0.82
CA VAL A 57 15.93 17.28 1.67
C VAL A 57 16.88 17.51 2.84
N ALA A 58 17.34 16.44 3.51
CA ALA A 58 18.30 16.53 4.60
C ALA A 58 19.65 17.11 4.16
N ALA A 59 20.09 16.77 2.94
CA ALA A 59 21.30 17.34 2.34
C ALA A 59 21.11 18.74 1.74
N GLY A 60 19.88 19.26 1.69
CA GLY A 60 19.54 20.53 1.05
C GLY A 60 19.63 20.50 -0.48
N ARG A 61 19.73 19.32 -1.11
CA ARG A 61 19.70 19.16 -2.58
C ARG A 61 18.31 19.39 -3.15
N ARG A 62 17.27 19.19 -2.35
CA ARG A 62 15.87 19.49 -2.67
C ARG A 62 15.24 20.26 -1.53
N GLN A 63 14.26 21.09 -1.87
CA GLN A 63 13.47 21.84 -0.89
C GLN A 63 11.98 21.55 -1.10
N LEU A 64 11.26 21.32 0.00
CA LEU A 64 9.82 21.10 -0.02
C LEU A 64 9.09 22.43 -0.01
N ARG A 65 8.08 22.54 -0.88
CA ARG A 65 7.19 23.70 -0.97
C ARG A 65 5.75 23.21 -0.88
N ILE A 66 4.98 23.80 0.03
CA ILE A 66 3.56 23.53 0.16
C ILE A 66 2.81 24.65 -0.55
N LYS A 67 2.02 24.30 -1.56
CA LYS A 67 1.14 25.27 -2.21
C LYS A 67 -0.01 25.58 -1.27
N GLY A 68 -0.04 26.80 -0.75
CA GLY A 68 -1.13 27.32 0.07
C GLY A 68 -1.69 28.61 -0.54
N THR A 69 -3.00 28.84 -0.35
CA THR A 69 -3.65 30.13 -0.60
C THR A 69 -4.05 30.72 0.75
N CYS A 70 -3.50 31.88 1.11
CA CYS A 70 -3.87 32.58 2.33
C CYS A 70 -4.86 33.71 1.97
N SER A 71 -6.10 33.63 2.43
CA SER A 71 -7.07 34.73 2.28
C SER A 71 -6.83 35.74 3.40
N VAL A 72 -6.13 36.83 3.09
CA VAL A 72 -5.95 37.93 4.04
C VAL A 72 -7.24 38.76 4.07
N SER A 73 -7.88 38.87 5.23
CA SER A 73 -8.98 39.81 5.46
C SER A 73 -8.46 41.24 5.33
N LYS A 74 -9.07 42.04 4.45
CA LYS A 74 -8.73 43.46 4.21
C LYS A 74 -9.07 44.35 5.41
N THR A 75 -8.29 44.25 6.48
CA THR A 75 -8.23 45.30 7.51
C THR A 75 -6.77 45.46 7.94
N ALA A 76 -5.99 46.16 7.13
CA ALA A 76 -4.66 46.61 7.50
C ALA A 76 -4.51 48.08 7.09
N THR A 77 -4.82 48.97 8.04
CA THR A 77 -4.35 50.36 8.03
C THR A 77 -2.89 50.33 8.47
N GLY A 78 -1.94 50.40 7.53
CA GLY A 78 -0.51 50.46 7.85
C GLY A 78 0.37 49.82 6.77
N ALA A 79 1.31 50.61 6.25
CA ALA A 79 2.12 50.36 5.06
C ALA A 79 3.05 49.13 5.14
N GLY A 80 3.27 48.49 3.98
CA GLY A 80 4.35 47.53 3.75
C GLY A 80 3.85 46.18 3.24
N MET A 81 3.50 46.10 1.95
CA MET A 81 3.15 44.83 1.31
C MET A 81 4.44 44.02 1.08
N GLY A 82 4.84 43.22 2.08
CA GLY A 82 5.91 42.24 1.93
C GLY A 82 5.54 41.25 0.82
N ASN A 83 6.46 41.01 -0.10
CA ASN A 83 6.32 40.02 -1.17
C ASN A 83 5.91 38.69 -0.52
N GLY A 84 4.74 38.15 -0.89
CA GLY A 84 4.23 36.86 -0.39
C GLY A 84 5.03 35.72 -1.00
N SER A 85 6.31 35.63 -0.67
CA SER A 85 7.18 34.54 -1.06
C SER A 85 6.59 33.24 -0.51
N ALA A 86 6.56 32.19 -1.34
CA ALA A 86 6.18 30.85 -0.94
C ALA A 86 6.84 30.51 0.40
N ILE A 87 6.03 30.11 1.39
CA ILE A 87 6.55 29.67 2.67
C ILE A 87 7.38 28.43 2.41
N GLU A 88 8.69 28.57 2.54
CA GLU A 88 9.62 27.46 2.44
C GLU A 88 9.50 26.64 3.71
N VAL A 89 9.24 25.34 3.53
CA VAL A 89 9.11 24.41 4.64
C VAL A 89 10.49 24.23 5.26
N SER A 90 10.62 24.41 6.58
CA SER A 90 11.89 24.16 7.28
C SER A 90 12.34 22.72 7.07
N ARG A 91 13.63 22.42 7.27
CA ARG A 91 14.14 21.06 7.10
C ARG A 91 13.42 20.08 8.03
N GLU A 92 13.15 20.50 9.26
CA GLU A 92 12.45 19.73 10.29
C GLU A 92 11.01 19.44 9.85
N ALA A 93 10.28 20.48 9.42
CA ALA A 93 8.92 20.33 8.91
C ALA A 93 8.88 19.49 7.60
N GLY A 94 9.92 19.57 6.78
CA GLY A 94 10.07 18.78 5.57
C GLY A 94 10.26 17.30 5.85
N SER A 95 11.05 16.96 6.88
CA SER A 95 11.16 15.58 7.37
C SER A 95 9.80 15.04 7.81
N THR A 96 9.03 15.80 8.58
CA THR A 96 7.69 15.40 9.03
C THR A 96 6.73 15.14 7.86
N VAL A 97 6.76 15.97 6.83
CA VAL A 97 5.95 15.76 5.61
C VAL A 97 6.30 14.43 4.94
N LEU A 98 7.58 14.09 4.85
CA LEU A 98 8.02 12.82 4.25
C LEU A 98 7.72 11.61 5.14
N ASP A 99 7.74 11.75 6.47
CA ASP A 99 7.26 10.74 7.41
C ASP A 99 5.76 10.46 7.23
N ILE A 100 4.94 11.52 7.11
CA ILE A 100 3.51 11.39 6.80
C ILE A 100 3.31 10.66 5.46
N ARG A 101 4.05 11.05 4.42
CA ARG A 101 4.01 10.37 3.12
C ARG A 101 4.36 8.88 3.25
N SER A 102 5.37 8.53 4.04
CA SER A 102 5.76 7.13 4.28
C SER A 102 4.65 6.32 4.95
N GLY A 103 3.98 6.91 5.95
CA GLY A 103 2.79 6.32 6.58
C GLY A 103 1.66 6.08 5.58
N MET A 104 1.32 7.10 4.77
CA MET A 104 0.28 7.00 3.74
C MET A 104 0.58 5.92 2.69
N ILE A 105 1.83 5.83 2.21
CA ILE A 105 2.26 4.77 1.29
C ILE A 105 2.02 3.39 1.91
N SER A 106 2.44 3.21 3.18
CA SER A 106 2.27 1.93 3.86
C SER A 106 0.81 1.54 4.01
N ASP A 107 -0.07 2.49 4.35
CA ASP A 107 -1.48 2.20 4.59
C ASP A 107 -2.25 1.97 3.29
N GLN A 108 -1.95 2.75 2.24
CA GLN A 108 -2.49 2.50 0.90
C GLN A 108 -2.13 1.09 0.42
N GLN A 109 -0.89 0.65 0.65
CA GLN A 109 -0.49 -0.68 0.23
C GLN A 109 -1.23 -1.80 0.97
N LYS A 110 -1.35 -1.68 2.30
CA LYS A 110 -2.12 -2.64 3.11
C LYS A 110 -3.56 -2.72 2.64
N LEU A 111 -4.19 -1.57 2.36
CA LEU A 111 -5.56 -1.53 1.86
C LEU A 111 -5.70 -2.20 0.49
N GLN A 112 -4.77 -1.94 -0.43
CA GLN A 112 -4.81 -2.57 -1.75
C GLN A 112 -4.61 -4.09 -1.68
N PHE A 113 -3.67 -4.56 -0.84
CA PHE A 113 -3.49 -5.98 -0.56
C PHE A 113 -4.77 -6.61 -0.02
N LEU A 114 -5.38 -6.02 1.03
CA LEU A 114 -6.61 -6.56 1.64
C LEU A 114 -7.78 -6.57 0.66
N GLN A 115 -7.94 -5.52 -0.14
CA GLN A 115 -8.97 -5.47 -1.18
C GLN A 115 -8.74 -6.52 -2.26
N GLY A 116 -7.49 -6.72 -2.69
CA GLY A 116 -7.12 -7.79 -3.62
C GLY A 116 -7.43 -9.17 -3.04
N TYR A 117 -7.08 -9.39 -1.77
CA TYR A 117 -7.30 -10.65 -1.08
C TYR A 117 -8.79 -11.01 -1.09
N VAL A 118 -9.65 -10.09 -0.66
CA VAL A 118 -11.11 -10.30 -0.65
C VAL A 118 -11.65 -10.58 -2.05
N LYS A 119 -11.22 -9.82 -3.07
CA LYS A 119 -11.71 -9.98 -4.46
C LYS A 119 -11.33 -11.32 -5.09
N HIS A 120 -10.14 -11.81 -4.79
CA HIS A 120 -9.59 -13.00 -5.44
C HIS A 120 -9.88 -14.29 -4.67
N LEU A 121 -9.96 -14.23 -3.33
CA LEU A 121 -9.91 -15.43 -2.49
C LEU A 121 -11.17 -15.68 -1.63
N CYS A 122 -12.08 -14.70 -1.53
CA CYS A 122 -13.30 -14.81 -0.72
C CYS A 122 -14.59 -14.92 -1.56
N GLN A 123 -14.52 -15.56 -2.73
CA GLN A 123 -15.67 -15.82 -3.58
C GLN A 123 -16.45 -17.06 -3.11
#